data_AF-A0A7S0B996-F1
#
_entry.id   AF-A0A7S0B996-F1
#
_cell.length_a   1.000
_cell.length_b   1.000
_cell.length_c   1.000
_cell.angle_alpha   90.00
_cell.angle_beta   90.00
_cell.angle_gamma   90.00
#
_symmetry.space_group_name_H-M   'P 1'
#
loop_
_entity.id
_entity.type
_entity.pdbx_description
1 polymer ?
#
loop_
_entity_poly.entity_id
_entity_poly.type
_entity_poly.pdbx_seq_one_letter_code
_entity_poly.pdbx_strand_id
1 'polypeptide(L)'
;PNLADGTGFEQRPDGTLYCHICTLEVPAADAERHVQVKAHVQNRAAALNAFRIIRDRGDKLWREGQSLEEMRLQCQCGKQAPWWEIFKWCEEGFHTSTKWHQKWAAYTGAQLKPPQPWEESRRRRWEDMMSSLEEQATKRRKLQPSAPSSSHSNG
;
A
#
# COMPACT_ATOMS: atom_id res chain seq x y z
N PRO A 1 0.39 -8.62 -3.65
CA PRO A 1 -1.09 -8.47 -3.59
C PRO A 1 -1.71 -8.36 -4.99
N ASN A 2 -2.67 -9.23 -5.32
CA ASN A 2 -3.43 -9.12 -6.56
C ASN A 2 -4.49 -8.00 -6.41
N LEU A 3 -4.12 -6.79 -6.80
CA LEU A 3 -5.07 -5.65 -6.90
C LEU A 3 -5.58 -5.48 -8.34
N ALA A 4 -5.16 -6.35 -9.26
CA ALA A 4 -5.49 -6.21 -10.67
C ALA A 4 -6.99 -6.37 -10.94
N ASP A 5 -7.68 -7.19 -10.14
CA ASP A 5 -9.14 -7.36 -10.09
C ASP A 5 -9.84 -6.39 -9.11
N GLY A 6 -9.07 -5.57 -8.39
CA GLY A 6 -9.58 -4.59 -7.44
C GLY A 6 -10.15 -5.16 -6.13
N THR A 7 -10.04 -6.48 -5.89
CA THR A 7 -10.58 -7.16 -4.70
C THR A 7 -9.58 -7.21 -3.54
N GLY A 8 -8.29 -7.23 -3.85
CA GLY A 8 -7.22 -7.28 -2.85
C GLY A 8 -7.02 -8.66 -2.21
N PHE A 9 -7.53 -9.73 -2.83
CA PHE A 9 -7.32 -11.09 -2.36
C PHE A 9 -6.00 -11.70 -2.83
N GLU A 10 -5.45 -12.58 -2.00
CA GLU A 10 -4.37 -13.51 -2.33
C GLU A 10 -4.83 -14.92 -1.98
N GLN A 11 -4.77 -15.84 -2.94
CA GLN A 11 -5.14 -17.22 -2.69
C GLN A 11 -4.04 -17.91 -1.88
N ARG A 12 -4.43 -18.54 -0.78
CA ARG A 12 -3.55 -19.32 0.09
C ARG A 12 -3.53 -20.80 -0.35
N PRO A 13 -2.46 -21.56 -0.02
CA PRO A 13 -2.34 -22.98 -0.39
C PRO A 13 -3.44 -23.88 0.19
N ASP A 14 -4.05 -23.46 1.30
CA ASP A 14 -5.14 -24.18 1.98
C ASP A 14 -6.53 -23.92 1.36
N GLY A 15 -6.60 -23.14 0.28
CA GLY A 15 -7.85 -22.79 -0.41
C GLY A 15 -8.59 -21.60 0.19
N THR A 16 -8.07 -20.97 1.25
CA THR A 16 -8.61 -19.70 1.77
C THR A 16 -8.11 -18.51 0.96
N LEU A 17 -8.79 -17.37 1.09
CA LEU A 17 -8.35 -16.09 0.52
C LEU A 17 -7.86 -15.18 1.64
N TYR A 18 -6.69 -14.59 1.49
CA TYR A 18 -6.23 -13.52 2.36
C TYR A 18 -6.57 -12.16 1.75
N CYS A 19 -7.39 -11.37 2.43
CA CYS A 19 -7.73 -10.01 2.01
C CYS A 19 -6.67 -9.02 2.52
N HIS A 20 -5.86 -8.45 1.63
CA HIS A 20 -4.86 -7.42 1.96
C HIS A 20 -5.46 -6.08 2.37
N ILE A 21 -6.69 -5.81 1.95
CA ILE A 21 -7.42 -4.57 2.29
C ILE A 21 -7.92 -4.60 3.73
N CYS A 22 -8.46 -5.75 4.15
CA CYS A 22 -9.00 -5.93 5.49
C CYS A 22 -7.99 -6.56 6.46
N THR A 23 -6.90 -7.15 5.97
CA THR A 23 -5.92 -7.96 6.71
C THR A 23 -6.54 -9.18 7.42
N LEU A 24 -7.43 -9.89 6.72
CA LEU A 24 -8.21 -11.02 7.25
C LEU A 24 -8.18 -12.21 6.31
N GLU A 25 -8.32 -13.41 6.86
CA GLU A 25 -8.66 -14.61 6.09
C GLU A 25 -10.16 -14.65 5.78
N VAL A 26 -10.49 -15.03 4.55
CA VAL A 26 -11.85 -15.06 4.01
C VAL A 26 -12.04 -16.39 3.30
N PRO A 27 -13.07 -17.17 3.64
CA PRO A 27 -13.42 -18.36 2.88
C PRO A 27 -13.68 -18.02 1.41
N ALA A 28 -13.21 -18.83 0.47
CA ALA A 28 -13.41 -18.57 -0.96
C ALA A 28 -14.89 -18.41 -1.35
N ALA A 29 -15.78 -19.15 -0.69
CA ALA A 29 -17.23 -19.05 -0.88
C ALA A 29 -17.83 -17.69 -0.45
N ASP A 30 -17.15 -16.97 0.45
CA ASP A 30 -17.60 -15.69 1.00
C ASP A 30 -16.97 -14.47 0.29
N ALA A 31 -16.12 -14.69 -0.71
CA ALA A 31 -15.34 -13.65 -1.36
C ALA A 31 -16.21 -12.51 -1.93
N GLU A 32 -17.29 -12.85 -2.63
CA GLU A 32 -18.20 -11.88 -3.25
C GLU A 32 -18.96 -11.06 -2.20
N ARG A 33 -19.43 -11.72 -1.14
CA ARG A 33 -20.09 -11.04 -0.02
C ARG A 33 -19.11 -10.12 0.70
N HIS A 34 -17.88 -10.57 0.91
CA HIS A 34 -16.85 -9.82 1.63
C HIS A 34 -16.54 -8.46 0.97
N VAL A 35 -16.39 -8.42 -0.36
CA VAL A 35 -16.05 -7.18 -1.07
C VAL A 35 -17.16 -6.12 -1.02
N GLN A 36 -18.40 -6.56 -0.75
CA GLN A 36 -19.57 -5.67 -0.59
C GLN A 36 -19.75 -5.16 0.85
N VAL A 37 -19.04 -5.73 1.83
CA VAL A 37 -19.12 -5.27 3.22
C VAL A 37 -18.64 -3.83 3.33
N LYS A 38 -19.41 -2.98 4.03
CA LYS A 38 -19.11 -1.55 4.22
C LYS A 38 -17.66 -1.31 4.68
N ALA A 39 -17.18 -2.11 5.63
CA ALA A 39 -15.80 -2.03 6.12
C ALA A 39 -14.76 -2.28 5.00
N HIS A 40 -14.98 -3.30 4.15
CA HIS A 40 -14.11 -3.56 3.01
C HIS A 40 -14.12 -2.38 2.02
N VAL A 41 -15.30 -1.86 1.67
CA VAL A 41 -15.42 -0.73 0.74
C VAL A 41 -14.68 0.52 1.25
N GLN A 42 -14.82 0.82 2.55
CA GLN A 42 -14.11 1.93 3.19
C GLN A 42 -12.59 1.70 3.19
N ASN A 43 -12.15 0.51 3.62
CA ASN A 43 -10.75 0.15 3.67
C ASN A 43 -10.13 0.11 2.28
N ARG A 44 -10.90 -0.23 1.23
CA ARG A 44 -10.43 -0.26 -0.16
C ARG A 44 -10.00 1.11 -0.63
N ALA A 45 -10.79 2.14 -0.34
CA ALA A 45 -10.43 3.52 -0.69
C ALA A 45 -9.14 3.95 0.05
N ALA A 46 -9.04 3.68 1.35
CA ALA A 46 -7.86 3.96 2.16
C ALA A 46 -6.62 3.20 1.66
N ALA A 47 -6.76 1.91 1.36
CA ALA A 47 -5.70 1.05 0.85
C ALA A 47 -5.20 1.51 -0.53
N LEU A 48 -6.10 1.89 -1.45
CA LEU A 48 -5.71 2.43 -2.75
C LEU A 48 -4.96 3.76 -2.61
N ASN A 49 -5.41 4.64 -1.71
CA ASN A 49 -4.68 5.88 -1.43
C ASN A 49 -3.31 5.59 -0.82
N ALA A 50 -3.24 4.66 0.13
CA ALA A 50 -1.99 4.23 0.74
C ALA A 50 -1.00 3.67 -0.30
N PHE A 51 -1.44 2.82 -1.22
CA PHE A 51 -0.57 2.32 -2.30
C PHE A 51 -0.03 3.44 -3.19
N ARG A 52 -0.87 4.43 -3.54
CA ARG A 52 -0.44 5.60 -4.29
C ARG A 52 0.66 6.37 -3.55
N ILE A 53 0.45 6.64 -2.26
CA ILE A 53 1.43 7.35 -1.42
C ILE A 53 2.72 6.55 -1.32
N ILE A 54 2.64 5.23 -1.10
CA ILE A 54 3.81 4.36 -1.03
C ILE A 54 4.56 4.43 -2.35
N ARG A 55 3.91 4.25 -3.49
CA ARG A 55 4.55 4.35 -4.81
C ARG A 55 5.29 5.69 -4.97
N ASP A 56 4.63 6.80 -4.67
CA ASP A 56 5.10 8.15 -4.98
C ASP A 56 6.14 8.70 -3.96
N ARG A 57 6.13 8.20 -2.73
CA ARG A 57 6.92 8.73 -1.61
C ARG A 57 7.62 7.69 -0.75
N GLY A 58 7.44 6.40 -1.02
CA GLY A 58 7.99 5.31 -0.22
C GLY A 58 9.51 5.36 -0.10
N ASP A 59 10.18 5.84 -1.15
CA ASP A 59 11.63 6.09 -1.16
C ASP A 59 12.08 7.18 -0.19
N LYS A 60 11.18 8.07 0.27
CA LYS A 60 11.48 9.21 1.15
C LYS A 60 11.12 8.97 2.61
N LEU A 61 10.26 7.98 2.90
CA LEU A 61 9.80 7.67 4.25
C LEU A 61 10.96 7.50 5.25
N TRP A 62 12.07 6.89 4.83
CA TRP A 62 13.24 6.71 5.70
C TRP A 62 13.88 8.03 6.15
N ARG A 63 13.88 9.09 5.33
CA ARG A 63 14.36 10.43 5.72
C ARG A 63 13.47 11.04 6.78
N GLU A 64 12.20 10.69 6.75
CA GLU A 64 11.19 11.10 7.72
C GLU A 64 11.19 10.18 8.96
N GLY A 65 12.13 9.23 9.05
CA GLY A 65 12.19 8.27 10.16
C GLY A 65 11.04 7.27 10.14
N GLN A 66 10.44 7.03 8.97
CA GLN A 66 9.32 6.12 8.78
C GLN A 66 9.76 4.90 7.95
N SER A 67 9.18 3.75 8.25
CA SER A 67 9.42 2.50 7.54
C SER A 67 8.15 1.69 7.41
N LEU A 68 8.08 0.86 6.37
CA LEU A 68 6.99 -0.08 6.14
C LEU A 68 7.56 -1.49 6.24
N GLU A 69 7.18 -2.20 7.29
CA GLU A 69 7.62 -3.57 7.58
C GLU A 69 6.40 -4.40 7.96
N GLU A 70 6.28 -5.61 7.42
CA GLU A 70 5.18 -6.54 7.75
C GLU A 70 3.77 -5.91 7.67
N MET A 71 3.52 -5.08 6.65
CA MET A 71 2.25 -4.37 6.48
C MET A 71 1.93 -3.42 7.67
N ARG A 72 2.97 -2.90 8.35
CA ARG A 72 2.89 -1.89 9.39
C ARG A 72 3.75 -0.69 9.05
N LEU A 73 3.21 0.49 9.32
CA LEU A 73 3.94 1.73 9.31
C LEU A 73 4.57 1.93 10.68
N GLN A 74 5.90 2.07 10.72
CA GLN A 74 6.66 2.27 11.96
C GLN A 74 7.42 3.60 11.88
N CYS A 75 7.34 4.40 12.95
CA CYS A 75 8.18 5.57 13.13
C CYS A 75 9.32 5.27 14.11
N GLN A 76 10.48 5.91 13.91
CA GLN A 76 11.58 5.90 14.89
C GLN A 76 11.21 6.45 16.28
N CYS A 77 10.12 7.20 16.41
CA CYS A 77 9.61 7.62 17.72
C CYS A 77 8.87 6.49 18.48
N GLY A 78 8.74 5.29 17.88
CA GLY A 78 8.09 4.12 18.46
C GLY A 78 6.60 3.97 18.14
N LYS A 79 5.97 4.93 17.44
CA LYS A 79 4.56 4.78 17.04
C LYS A 79 4.46 3.79 15.88
N GLN A 80 3.42 2.97 15.94
CA GLN A 80 3.07 2.04 14.87
C GLN A 80 1.62 2.29 14.43
N ALA A 81 1.35 2.03 13.17
CA ALA A 81 0.01 2.05 12.60
C ALA A 81 -0.11 0.97 11.52
N PRO A 82 -1.33 0.52 11.18
CA PRO A 82 -1.54 -0.26 9.96
C PRO A 82 -1.02 0.52 8.74
N TRP A 83 -0.40 -0.18 7.78
CA TRP A 83 0.21 0.46 6.59
C TRP A 83 -0.77 1.35 5.80
N TRP A 84 -2.06 0.99 5.78
CA TRP A 84 -3.10 1.73 5.07
C TRP A 84 -3.43 3.08 5.72
N GLU A 85 -2.93 3.39 6.92
CA GLU A 85 -3.04 4.72 7.54
C GLU A 85 -1.95 5.71 7.12
N ILE A 86 -1.08 5.35 6.17
CA ILE A 86 0.02 6.22 5.72
C ILE A 86 -0.43 7.60 5.24
N PHE A 87 -1.65 7.74 4.71
CA PHE A 87 -2.21 9.04 4.33
C PHE A 87 -2.40 9.96 5.54
N LYS A 88 -2.83 9.44 6.69
CA LYS A 88 -2.95 10.22 7.93
C LYS A 88 -1.60 10.78 8.36
N TRP A 89 -0.53 10.03 8.09
CA TRP A 89 0.82 10.41 8.47
C TRP A 89 1.43 11.41 7.48
N CYS A 90 1.34 11.12 6.19
CA CYS A 90 2.00 11.89 5.13
C CYS A 90 1.21 13.12 4.65
N GLU A 91 -0.13 13.08 4.70
CA GLU A 91 -1.00 14.16 4.19
C GLU A 91 -1.64 14.94 5.35
N GLU A 92 -2.17 14.26 6.38
CA GLU A 92 -2.87 14.93 7.49
C GLU A 92 -1.94 15.37 8.64
N GLY A 93 -0.66 14.99 8.61
CA GLY A 93 0.31 15.35 9.65
C GLY A 93 -0.02 14.79 11.04
N PHE A 94 -0.82 13.72 11.11
CA PHE A 94 -1.32 13.11 12.35
C PHE A 94 -0.19 12.66 13.29
N HIS A 95 0.99 12.39 12.75
CA HIS A 95 2.13 11.92 13.51
C HIS A 95 3.30 12.91 13.61
N THR A 96 3.45 13.79 12.63
CA THR A 96 4.59 14.72 12.50
C THR A 96 4.49 15.94 13.41
N SER A 97 3.36 16.13 14.09
CA SER A 97 3.11 17.25 15.00
C SER A 97 3.62 17.05 16.44
N THR A 98 4.17 15.87 16.78
CA THR A 98 4.68 15.63 18.14
C THR A 98 6.00 16.38 18.40
N LYS A 99 6.27 16.77 19.66
CA LYS A 99 7.55 17.41 20.05
C LYS A 99 8.77 16.60 19.63
N TRP A 100 8.64 15.26 19.59
CA TRP A 100 9.70 14.37 19.12
C TRP A 100 9.93 14.53 17.62
N HIS A 101 8.88 14.64 16.80
CA HIS A 101 9.00 14.93 15.37
C HIS A 101 9.47 16.35 15.08
N GLN A 102 9.08 17.33 15.90
CA GLN A 102 9.61 18.68 15.76
C GLN A 102 11.11 18.72 16.09
N LYS A 103 11.55 17.98 17.12
CA LYS A 103 12.98 17.80 17.43
C LYS A 103 13.71 16.99 16.37
N TRP A 104 13.10 15.92 15.86
CA TRP A 104 13.63 15.12 14.76
C TRP A 104 13.76 15.98 13.51
N ALA A 105 12.69 16.66 13.08
CA ALA A 105 12.70 17.59 11.95
C ALA A 105 13.66 18.76 12.14
N ALA A 106 13.87 19.27 13.36
CA ALA A 106 14.90 20.26 13.64
C ALA A 106 16.31 19.65 13.58
N TYR A 107 16.50 18.42 14.08
CA TYR A 107 17.77 17.69 14.03
C TYR A 107 18.13 17.27 12.61
N THR A 108 17.23 16.59 11.92
CA THR A 108 17.36 16.22 10.51
C THR A 108 17.26 17.40 9.58
N GLY A 109 16.56 18.50 9.91
CA GLY A 109 16.43 19.70 9.07
C GLY A 109 17.62 20.65 9.20
N ALA A 110 18.19 20.80 10.40
CA ALA A 110 19.48 21.46 10.60
C ALA A 110 20.66 20.59 10.13
N GLN A 111 20.49 19.27 10.10
CA GLN A 111 21.43 18.30 9.53
C GLN A 111 20.86 17.58 8.29
N LEU A 112 20.07 18.26 7.46
CA LEU A 112 19.75 17.73 6.14
C LEU A 112 21.05 17.88 5.38
N LYS A 113 21.99 16.94 5.59
CA LYS A 113 23.09 16.74 4.67
C LYS A 113 22.41 16.72 3.30
N PRO A 114 22.86 17.55 2.35
CA PRO A 114 22.29 17.54 1.01
C PRO A 114 22.20 16.10 0.54
N PRO A 115 21.16 15.73 -0.25
CA PRO A 115 20.96 14.38 -0.73
C PRO A 115 22.28 13.69 -1.03
N GLN A 116 22.59 12.65 -0.27
CA GLN A 116 23.87 11.95 -0.42
C GLN A 116 23.83 11.18 -1.74
N PRO A 117 24.96 11.00 -2.44
CA PRO A 117 24.99 10.33 -3.75
C PRO A 117 24.34 8.94 -3.76
N TRP A 118 24.41 8.21 -2.65
CA TRP A 118 23.80 6.88 -2.52
C TRP A 118 22.27 6.91 -2.47
N GLU A 119 21.67 8.05 -2.16
CA GLU A 119 20.21 8.21 -2.09
C GLU A 119 19.59 8.23 -3.48
N GLU A 120 20.29 8.79 -4.47
CA GLU A 120 19.89 8.71 -5.86
C GLU A 120 19.86 7.24 -6.34
N SER A 121 20.87 6.46 -5.93
CA SER A 121 20.88 5.01 -6.22
C SER A 121 19.73 4.28 -5.53
N ARG A 122 19.37 4.68 -4.30
CA ARG A 122 18.22 4.12 -3.59
C ARG A 122 16.89 4.47 -4.27
N ARG A 123 16.75 5.73 -4.69
CA ARG A 123 15.59 6.22 -5.43
C ARG A 123 15.41 5.44 -6.73
N ARG A 124 16.47 5.28 -7.53
CA ARG A 124 16.42 4.46 -8.75
C ARG A 124 15.98 3.03 -8.48
N ARG A 125 16.55 2.36 -7.47
CA ARG A 125 16.12 1.01 -7.09
C ARG A 125 14.63 0.95 -6.72
N TRP A 126 14.10 1.99 -6.09
CA TRP A 126 12.67 2.08 -5.77
C TRP A 126 11.82 2.24 -7.02
N GLU A 127 12.19 3.18 -7.89
CA GLU A 127 11.52 3.45 -9.17
C GLU A 127 11.54 2.21 -10.08
N ASP A 128 12.69 1.52 -10.18
CA ASP A 128 12.85 0.27 -10.93
C ASP A 128 11.95 -0.85 -10.38
N MET A 129 11.90 -1.00 -9.05
CA MET A 129 11.04 -1.98 -8.38
C MET A 129 9.57 -1.69 -8.68
N MET A 130 9.13 -0.43 -8.57
CA MET A 130 7.74 -0.04 -8.84
C MET A 130 7.38 -0.24 -10.31
N SER A 131 8.27 0.12 -11.24
CA SER A 131 8.07 -0.10 -12.68
C SER A 131 7.93 -1.59 -13.00
N SER A 132 8.81 -2.44 -12.44
CA SER A 132 8.71 -3.89 -12.61
C SER A 132 7.39 -4.46 -12.09
N LEU A 133 6.87 -3.96 -10.96
CA LEU A 133 5.58 -4.38 -10.41
C LEU A 133 4.41 -3.97 -11.34
N GLU A 134 4.45 -2.78 -11.93
CA GLU A 134 3.45 -2.30 -12.89
C GLU A 134 3.46 -3.12 -14.18
N GLU A 135 4.64 -3.48 -14.69
CA GLU A 135 4.78 -4.36 -15.85
C GLU A 135 4.21 -5.75 -15.57
N GLN A 136 4.51 -6.33 -14.42
CA GLN A 136 3.97 -7.62 -14.01
C GLN A 136 2.45 -7.59 -13.88
N ALA A 137 1.89 -6.53 -13.29
CA ALA A 137 0.45 -6.32 -13.20
C ALA A 137 -0.19 -6.23 -14.60
N THR A 138 0.48 -5.54 -15.53
CA THR A 138 0.02 -5.39 -16.92
C THR A 138 0.07 -6.71 -17.68
N LYS A 139 1.16 -7.48 -17.55
CA LYS A 139 1.30 -8.82 -18.16
C LYS A 139 0.23 -9.78 -17.64
N ARG A 140 -0.05 -9.77 -16.33
CA ARG A 140 -1.12 -10.59 -15.73
C ARG A 140 -2.51 -10.23 -16.25
N ARG A 141 -2.82 -8.94 -16.43
CA ARG A 141 -4.09 -8.49 -17.03
C ARG A 141 -4.28 -8.96 -18.47
N LYS A 142 -3.22 -8.98 -19.28
CA LYS A 142 -3.28 -9.48 -20.66
C LYS A 142 -3.46 -11.01 -20.76
N LEU A 143 -3.13 -11.74 -19.70
CA LEU A 143 -3.20 -13.21 -19.64
C LEU A 143 -4.50 -13.73 -19.02
N GLN A 144 -5.32 -12.89 -18.39
CA GLN A 144 -6.66 -13.29 -17.97
C GLN A 144 -7.60 -13.28 -19.18
N PRO A 145 -8.17 -14.42 -19.61
CA PRO A 145 -9.20 -14.43 -20.63
C PRO A 145 -10.41 -13.65 -20.08
N SER A 146 -10.84 -12.64 -20.84
CA SER A 146 -12.09 -11.94 -20.57
C SER A 146 -13.21 -12.99 -20.55
N ALA A 147 -13.81 -13.21 -19.38
CA ALA A 147 -14.99 -14.07 -19.31
C ALA A 147 -16.05 -13.52 -20.28
N PRO A 148 -16.71 -14.37 -21.09
CA PRO A 148 -17.72 -13.92 -22.03
C PRO A 148 -18.85 -13.24 -21.24
N SER A 149 -19.16 -12.00 -21.61
CA SER A 149 -20.37 -11.32 -21.14
C SER A 149 -21.57 -12.16 -21.55
N SER A 150 -22.17 -12.86 -20.59
CA SER A 150 -23.47 -13.51 -20.76
C SER A 150 -24.51 -12.43 -21.03
N SER A 151 -24.78 -12.18 -22.30
CA SER A 151 -25.94 -11.44 -22.77
C SER A 151 -27.18 -12.22 -22.34
N HIS A 152 -27.85 -11.79 -21.26
CA HIS A 152 -29.21 -12.21 -20.99
C HIS A 152 -30.12 -11.57 -22.05
N SER A 153 -30.47 -12.35 -23.06
CA SER A 153 -31.63 -12.11 -23.91
C SER A 153 -32.88 -12.38 -23.08
N ASN A 154 -33.57 -11.32 -22.66
CA ASN A 154 -34.93 -11.45 -22.15
C ASN A 154 -35.86 -11.80 -23.31
N GLY A 155 -36.45 -12.98 -23.26
CA GLY A 155 -37.66 -13.36 -23.97
C GLY A 155 -38.82 -13.46 -22.99
#